data_AF-A0A960DZW5-F1
#
_entry.id   AF-A0A960DZW5-F1
#
_cell.length_a   1.000
_cell.length_b   1.000
_cell.length_c   1.000
_cell.angle_alpha   90.00
_cell.angle_beta   90.00
_cell.angle_gamma   90.00
#
_symmetry.space_group_name_H-M   'P 1'
#
loop_
_entity.id
_entity.type
_entity.pdbx_description
1 polymer ?
#
loop_
_entity_poly.entity_id
_entity_poly.type
_entity_poly.pdbx_seq_one_letter_code
_entity_poly.pdbx_strand_id
1 'polypeptide(L)'
;MRIEITLWATSACFYVAAGGAYWVLAGDPVGITVLLVASLFGGIGASYAWLWRRRVGDRAEDVADATMADGAGVVGYFPSSSAWPLPIAAGVVLLALGLLFGLWVAVPGAILAVFGGVRLVEESMAKAPAAR
;
A
#
# COMPACT_ATOMS: atom_id res chain seq x y z
N MET A 1 10.04 -4.38 -13.86
CA MET A 1 9.74 -3.36 -12.85
C MET A 1 10.77 -2.24 -12.84
N ARG A 2 11.38 -1.90 -13.99
CA ARG A 2 12.48 -0.92 -13.99
C ARG A 2 11.95 0.49 -13.73
N ILE A 3 10.81 0.83 -14.34
CA ILE A 3 10.19 2.15 -14.25
C ILE A 3 9.68 2.41 -12.83
N GLU A 4 9.04 1.43 -12.20
CA GLU A 4 8.53 1.50 -10.83
C GLU A 4 9.66 1.75 -9.84
N ILE A 5 10.77 1.01 -9.97
CA ILE A 5 11.97 1.23 -9.14
C ILE A 5 12.49 2.65 -9.33
N THR A 6 12.58 3.13 -10.58
CA THR A 6 13.04 4.49 -10.87
C THR A 6 12.11 5.54 -10.23
N LEU A 7 10.79 5.41 -10.36
CA LEU A 7 9.84 6.35 -9.76
C LEU A 7 9.98 6.45 -8.24
N TRP A 8 10.05 5.30 -7.56
CA TRP A 8 10.21 5.26 -6.11
C TRP A 8 11.58 5.78 -5.66
N ALA A 9 12.65 5.40 -6.37
CA ALA A 9 14.01 5.81 -6.05
C ALA A 9 14.20 7.32 -6.28
N THR A 10 13.70 7.86 -7.39
CA THR A 10 13.77 9.30 -7.68
C THR A 10 12.99 10.10 -6.63
N SER A 11 11.81 9.65 -6.23
CA SER A 11 11.04 10.29 -5.16
C SER A 11 11.81 10.29 -3.82
N ALA A 12 12.42 9.16 -3.46
CA ALA A 12 13.26 9.07 -2.26
C ALA A 12 14.45 10.03 -2.32
N CYS A 13 15.20 10.04 -3.43
CA CYS A 13 16.32 10.95 -3.64
C CYS A 13 15.89 12.42 -3.59
N PHE A 14 14.74 12.76 -4.17
CA PHE A 14 14.19 14.10 -4.13
C PHE A 14 13.93 14.54 -2.68
N TYR A 15 13.29 13.70 -1.86
CA TYR A 15 13.02 14.03 -0.45
C TYR A 15 14.28 14.13 0.39
N VAL A 16 15.32 13.33 0.11
CA VAL A 16 16.63 13.49 0.77
C VAL A 16 17.26 14.83 0.41
N ALA A 17 17.28 15.19 -0.89
CA ALA A 17 17.84 16.46 -1.34
C ALA A 17 17.07 17.65 -0.77
N ALA A 18 15.73 17.60 -0.79
CA ALA A 18 14.87 18.60 -0.20
C ALA A 18 15.06 18.70 1.32
N GLY A 19 15.20 17.58 2.02
CA GLY A 19 15.51 17.54 3.46
C GLY A 19 16.85 18.19 3.81
N GLY A 20 17.88 17.93 3.00
CA GLY A 20 19.19 18.59 3.14
C GLY A 20 19.11 20.09 2.92
N ALA A 21 18.43 20.54 1.86
CA ALA A 21 18.21 21.96 1.60
C ALA A 21 17.39 22.63 2.71
N TYR A 22 16.33 21.97 3.18
CA TYR A 22 15.49 22.45 4.27
C TYR A 22 16.26 22.60 5.58
N TRP A 23 17.17 21.66 5.91
CA TRP A 23 18.02 21.79 7.09
C TRP A 23 18.85 23.06 7.07
N VAL A 24 19.51 23.33 5.94
CA VAL A 24 20.40 24.48 5.79
C VAL A 24 19.62 25.80 5.84
N LEU A 25 18.40 25.83 5.31
CA LEU A 25 17.60 27.05 5.21
C LEU A 25 16.77 27.35 6.45
N ALA A 26 16.14 26.33 7.06
CA ALA A 26 15.16 26.50 8.13
C ALA A 26 15.60 25.93 9.48
N GLY A 27 16.41 24.87 9.50
CA GLY A 27 16.93 24.28 10.74
C GLY A 27 15.87 23.65 11.67
N ASP A 28 14.62 23.50 11.23
CA ASP A 28 13.55 22.95 12.06
C ASP A 28 13.58 21.40 12.09
N PRO A 29 13.72 20.79 13.27
CA PRO A 29 13.76 19.34 13.40
C PRO A 29 12.46 18.64 13.00
N VAL A 30 11.29 19.30 13.12
CA VAL A 30 10.00 18.68 12.77
C VAL A 30 9.89 18.49 11.26
N GLY A 31 10.17 19.52 10.48
CA GLY A 31 10.14 19.45 9.02
C GLY A 31 11.14 18.43 8.45
N ILE A 32 12.35 18.34 9.00
CA ILE A 32 13.32 17.32 8.61
C ILE A 32 12.81 15.92 8.87
N THR A 33 12.21 15.70 10.04
CA THR A 33 11.74 14.37 10.42
C THR A 33 10.71 13.86 9.42
N VAL A 34 9.78 14.72 8.99
CA VAL A 34 8.77 14.38 7.98
C VAL A 34 9.40 14.08 6.62
N LEU A 35 10.36 14.89 6.17
CA LEU A 35 11.05 14.69 4.89
C LEU A 35 11.90 13.40 4.89
N LEU A 36 12.55 13.08 6.01
CA LEU A 36 13.29 11.83 6.17
C LEU A 36 12.36 10.62 6.15
N VAL A 37 11.22 10.67 6.86
CA VAL A 37 10.22 9.59 6.83
C VAL A 37 9.66 9.39 5.42
N ALA A 38 9.36 10.48 4.69
CA ALA A 38 8.92 10.40 3.29
C ALA A 38 9.99 9.78 2.38
N SER A 39 11.26 10.14 2.58
CA SER A 39 12.37 9.54 1.84
C SER A 39 12.53 8.05 2.12
N LEU A 40 12.37 7.64 3.38
CA LEU A 40 12.44 6.24 3.80
C LEU A 40 11.30 5.43 3.18
N PHE A 41 10.08 5.98 3.15
CA PHE A 41 8.93 5.33 2.52
C PHE A 41 9.18 5.06 1.03
N GLY A 42 9.70 6.06 0.30
CA GLY A 42 10.12 5.86 -1.08
C GLY A 42 11.23 4.81 -1.23
N GLY A 43 12.20 4.81 -0.31
CA GLY A 43 13.27 3.81 -0.27
C GLY A 43 12.76 2.38 -0.02
N ILE A 44 11.76 2.20 0.85
CA ILE A 44 11.12 0.90 1.08
C ILE A 44 10.44 0.41 -0.19
N GLY A 45 9.69 1.27 -0.89
CA GLY A 45 9.05 0.92 -2.16
C GLY A 45 10.07 0.52 -3.24
N ALA A 46 11.11 1.32 -3.43
CA ALA A 46 12.17 1.07 -4.41
C ALA A 46 12.94 -0.23 -4.10
N SER A 47 13.31 -0.44 -2.83
CA SER A 47 14.04 -1.64 -2.41
C SER A 47 13.21 -2.91 -2.54
N TYR A 48 11.92 -2.86 -2.20
CA TYR A 48 11.00 -3.98 -2.41
C TYR A 48 10.89 -4.35 -3.90
N ALA A 49 10.61 -3.37 -4.77
CA ALA A 49 10.48 -3.61 -6.20
C ALA A 49 11.79 -4.15 -6.81
N TRP A 50 12.94 -3.66 -6.35
CA TRP A 50 14.26 -4.14 -6.76
C TRP A 50 14.53 -5.58 -6.31
N LEU A 51 14.23 -5.91 -5.05
CA LEU A 51 14.37 -7.28 -4.53
C LEU A 51 13.44 -8.24 -5.29
N TRP A 52 12.22 -7.82 -5.57
CA TRP A 52 11.26 -8.62 -6.32
C TRP A 52 11.72 -8.87 -7.76
N ARG A 53 12.13 -7.82 -8.47
CA ARG A 53 12.67 -7.94 -9.83
C ARG A 53 13.86 -8.90 -9.90
N ARG A 54 14.75 -8.87 -8.89
CA ARG A 54 15.88 -9.81 -8.81
C ARG A 54 15.46 -11.26 -8.63
N ARG A 55 14.33 -11.51 -7.98
CA ARG A 55 13.81 -12.87 -7.73
C ARG A 55 12.99 -13.42 -8.89
N VAL A 56 12.15 -12.60 -9.51
CA VAL A 56 11.13 -13.05 -10.49
C VAL A 56 11.53 -12.79 -11.94
N GLY A 57 12.43 -11.82 -12.19
CA GLY A 57 12.82 -11.42 -13.55
C GLY A 57 11.92 -10.34 -14.14
N ASP A 58 12.08 -10.11 -15.44
CA ASP A 58 11.28 -9.13 -16.19
C ASP A 58 9.92 -9.73 -16.58
N ARG A 59 8.86 -8.95 -16.45
CA ARG A 59 7.48 -9.36 -16.78
C ARG A 59 7.14 -8.98 -18.22
N ALA A 60 6.10 -9.59 -18.78
CA ALA A 60 5.60 -9.23 -20.12
C ALA A 60 5.29 -7.71 -20.24
N GLU A 61 4.81 -7.07 -19.17
CA GLU A 61 4.55 -5.62 -19.11
C GLU A 61 5.81 -4.74 -19.20
N ASP A 62 7.00 -5.29 -18.96
CA ASP A 62 8.28 -4.57 -19.03
C ASP A 62 8.99 -4.71 -20.39
N VAL A 63 8.50 -5.59 -21.27
CA VAL A 63 9.16 -5.95 -22.54
C VAL A 63 8.50 -5.18 -23.69
N ALA A 64 9.31 -4.41 -24.42
CA ALA A 64 8.82 -3.55 -25.50
C ALA A 64 8.15 -4.33 -26.65
N ASP A 65 8.66 -5.52 -26.96
CA ASP A 65 8.16 -6.39 -28.03
C ASP A 65 7.27 -7.54 -27.50
N ALA A 66 6.64 -7.36 -26.33
CA ALA A 66 5.76 -8.37 -25.76
C ALA A 66 4.53 -8.62 -26.64
N THR A 67 4.18 -9.88 -26.83
CA THR A 67 2.98 -10.27 -27.57
C THR A 67 1.80 -10.49 -26.61
N MET A 68 0.56 -10.45 -27.14
CA MET A 68 -0.63 -10.75 -26.33
C MET A 68 -0.60 -12.16 -25.72
N ALA A 69 0.12 -13.10 -26.35
CA ALA A 69 0.29 -14.46 -25.84
C ALA A 69 1.12 -14.50 -24.55
N ASP A 70 2.09 -13.59 -24.38
CA ASP A 70 2.99 -13.54 -23.22
C ASP A 70 2.27 -13.15 -21.92
N GLY A 71 1.09 -12.53 -22.03
CA GLY A 71 0.22 -12.14 -20.90
C GLY A 71 -1.07 -12.95 -20.77
N ALA A 72 -1.32 -13.94 -21.63
CA ALA A 72 -2.61 -14.65 -21.73
C ALA A 72 -2.87 -15.69 -20.62
N GLY A 73 -2.07 -15.68 -19.55
CA GLY A 73 -2.23 -16.57 -18.40
C GLY A 73 -3.43 -16.20 -17.52
N VAL A 74 -3.75 -17.08 -16.56
CA VAL A 74 -4.74 -16.79 -15.52
C VAL A 74 -4.18 -15.71 -14.59
N VAL A 75 -4.77 -14.51 -14.59
CA VAL A 75 -4.31 -13.35 -13.80
C VAL A 75 -4.44 -13.59 -12.29
N GLY A 76 -5.48 -14.31 -11.87
CA GLY A 76 -5.76 -14.61 -10.47
C GLY A 76 -7.25 -14.67 -10.19
N TYR A 77 -7.59 -14.92 -8.93
CA TYR A 77 -8.96 -14.89 -8.44
C TYR A 77 -9.37 -13.46 -8.08
N PHE A 78 -10.47 -12.98 -8.65
CA PHE A 78 -11.08 -11.69 -8.30
C PHE A 78 -12.51 -11.92 -7.78
N PRO A 79 -12.85 -11.44 -6.57
CA PRO A 79 -14.19 -11.61 -6.03
C PRO A 79 -15.20 -10.78 -6.84
N SER A 80 -16.29 -11.40 -7.29
CA SER A 80 -17.37 -10.74 -8.06
C SER A 80 -18.22 -9.79 -7.21
N SER A 81 -18.33 -10.05 -5.91
CA SER A 81 -19.01 -9.18 -4.94
C SER A 81 -18.51 -9.47 -3.53
N SER A 82 -18.31 -8.43 -2.71
CA SER A 82 -18.09 -8.55 -1.27
C SER A 82 -18.79 -7.40 -0.56
N ALA A 83 -19.55 -7.72 0.48
CA ALA A 83 -20.25 -6.72 1.29
C ALA A 83 -19.36 -6.13 2.40
N TRP A 84 -18.29 -6.82 2.79
CA TRP A 84 -17.47 -6.48 3.97
C TRP A 84 -16.64 -5.19 3.90
N PRO A 85 -16.23 -4.67 2.72
CA PRO A 85 -15.57 -3.37 2.64
C PRO A 85 -16.43 -2.23 3.22
N LEU A 86 -17.76 -2.32 3.10
CA LEU A 86 -18.68 -1.29 3.58
C LEU A 86 -18.74 -1.22 5.12
N PRO A 87 -18.97 -2.33 5.86
CA PRO A 87 -18.82 -2.36 7.31
C PRO A 87 -17.45 -1.92 7.82
N ILE A 88 -16.36 -2.27 7.12
CA ILE A 88 -15.01 -1.82 7.50
C ILE A 88 -14.93 -0.29 7.42
N ALA A 89 -15.35 0.30 6.31
CA ALA A 89 -15.36 1.75 6.13
C ALA A 89 -16.22 2.45 7.19
N ALA A 90 -17.43 1.93 7.45
CA ALA A 90 -18.32 2.45 8.49
C ALA A 90 -17.68 2.36 9.88
N GLY A 91 -17.03 1.23 10.20
CA GLY A 91 -16.32 1.03 11.47
C GLY A 91 -15.17 2.02 11.65
N VAL A 92 -14.37 2.26 10.62
CA VAL A 92 -13.27 3.24 10.64
C VAL A 92 -13.80 4.66 10.82
N VAL A 93 -14.90 5.03 10.15
CA VAL A 93 -15.54 6.34 10.32
C VAL A 93 -16.04 6.50 11.75
N LEU A 94 -16.71 5.49 12.32
CA LEU A 94 -17.16 5.51 13.71
C LEU A 94 -16.00 5.57 14.71
N LEU A 95 -14.90 4.88 14.42
CA LEU A 95 -13.69 4.95 15.24
C LEU A 95 -13.10 6.37 15.23
N ALA A 96 -13.00 6.99 14.05
CA ALA A 96 -12.54 8.36 13.90
C ALA A 96 -13.47 9.37 14.61
N LEU A 97 -14.78 9.21 14.47
CA LEU A 97 -15.78 10.01 15.19
C LEU A 97 -15.72 9.77 16.70
N GLY A 98 -15.41 8.56 17.14
CA GLY A 98 -15.24 8.24 18.54
C GLY A 98 -14.05 8.93 19.22
N LEU A 99 -13.03 9.34 18.45
CA LEU A 99 -11.98 10.21 18.98
C LEU A 99 -12.50 11.61 19.36
N LEU A 100 -13.60 12.07 18.73
CA LEU A 100 -14.26 13.34 19.01
C LEU A 100 -15.35 13.20 20.09
N PHE A 101 -16.20 12.18 19.96
CA PHE A 101 -17.41 12.02 20.78
C PHE A 101 -17.21 11.11 22.01
N GLY A 102 -16.08 10.41 22.12
CA GLY A 102 -15.74 9.58 23.26
C GLY A 102 -15.72 8.08 22.98
N LEU A 103 -15.20 7.33 23.95
CA LEU A 103 -14.85 5.92 23.82
C LEU A 103 -16.07 5.01 23.53
N TRP A 104 -17.28 5.42 23.92
CA TRP A 104 -18.52 4.67 23.67
C TRP A 104 -18.93 4.64 22.20
N VAL A 105 -18.45 5.58 21.37
CA VAL A 105 -18.59 5.51 19.90
C VAL A 105 -17.38 4.81 19.27
N ALA A 106 -16.18 5.07 19.82
CA ALA A 106 -14.93 4.52 19.28
C ALA A 106 -14.87 2.99 19.36
N VAL A 107 -15.27 2.42 20.49
CA VAL A 107 -15.19 0.97 20.75
C VAL A 107 -16.10 0.16 19.81
N PRO A 108 -17.40 0.48 19.66
CA PRO A 108 -18.24 -0.18 18.66
C PRO A 108 -17.72 -0.02 17.23
N GLY A 109 -17.19 1.16 16.87
CA GLY A 109 -16.57 1.40 15.56
C GLY A 109 -15.35 0.51 15.31
N ALA A 110 -14.46 0.40 16.31
CA ALA A 110 -13.29 -0.49 16.26
C ALA A 110 -13.70 -1.96 16.09
N ILE A 111 -14.68 -2.42 16.87
CA ILE A 111 -15.20 -3.79 16.79
C ILE A 111 -15.76 -4.05 15.39
N LEU A 112 -16.54 -3.12 14.83
CA LEU A 112 -17.11 -3.27 13.49
C LEU A 112 -16.02 -3.33 12.41
N ALA A 113 -14.99 -2.48 12.50
CA ALA A 113 -13.88 -2.47 11.55
C ALA A 113 -13.07 -3.77 11.58
N VAL A 114 -12.73 -4.25 12.78
CA VAL A 114 -11.98 -5.51 12.96
C VAL A 114 -12.82 -6.70 12.52
N PHE A 115 -14.10 -6.76 12.93
CA PHE A 115 -15.00 -7.83 12.52
C PHE A 115 -15.18 -7.87 11.00
N GLY A 116 -15.39 -6.73 10.36
CA GLY A 116 -15.45 -6.63 8.91
C GLY A 116 -14.17 -7.10 8.23
N GLY A 117 -12.99 -6.74 8.79
CA GLY A 117 -11.69 -7.18 8.29
C GLY A 117 -11.49 -8.68 8.38
N VAL A 118 -11.82 -9.30 9.52
CA VAL A 118 -11.76 -10.75 9.69
C VAL A 118 -12.69 -11.46 8.72
N ARG A 119 -13.93 -10.97 8.57
CA ARG A 119 -14.90 -11.55 7.64
C ARG A 119 -14.50 -11.43 6.19
N LEU A 120 -13.86 -10.33 5.80
CA LEU A 120 -13.31 -10.17 4.46
C LEU A 120 -12.21 -11.21 4.18
N VAL A 121 -11.36 -11.49 5.16
CA VAL A 121 -10.32 -12.52 5.05
C VAL A 121 -10.93 -13.92 5.01
N GLU A 122 -11.92 -14.21 5.84
CA GLU A 122 -12.63 -15.51 5.78
C GLU A 122 -13.32 -15.71 4.43
N GLU A 123 -13.97 -14.68 3.90
CA GLU A 123 -14.61 -14.74 2.58
C GLU A 123 -13.58 -14.97 1.47
N SER A 124 -12.41 -14.33 1.53
CA SER A 124 -11.36 -14.51 0.53
C SER A 124 -10.79 -15.92 0.58
N MET A 125 -10.59 -16.49 1.77
CA MET A 125 -10.11 -17.87 1.93
C MET A 125 -11.16 -18.91 1.51
N ALA A 126 -12.44 -18.69 1.81
CA ALA A 126 -13.51 -19.62 1.48
C ALA A 126 -13.79 -19.71 -0.03
N LYS A 127 -13.58 -18.60 -0.76
CA LYS A 127 -13.86 -18.52 -2.20
C LYS A 127 -12.61 -18.69 -3.08
N ALA A 128 -11.41 -18.62 -2.50
CA ALA A 128 -10.19 -18.85 -3.25
C ALA A 128 -10.16 -20.30 -3.76
N PRO A 129 -9.95 -20.54 -5.07
CA PRO A 129 -9.76 -21.89 -5.57
C PRO A 129 -8.51 -22.50 -4.92
N ALA A 130 -8.60 -23.76 -4.48
CA ALA A 130 -7.45 -24.49 -3.95
C ALA A 130 -6.30 -24.40 -4.96
N ALA A 131 -5.15 -23.90 -4.51
CA ALA A 131 -3.98 -23.66 -5.35
C ALA A 131 -3.68 -24.91 -6.19
N ARG A 132 -3.83 -24.78 -7.52
CA ARG A 132 -3.37 -25.76 -8.51
C ARG A 132 -2.01 -25.35 -9.03
#